data_AF-A0AAN8K8T9-F1
#
_entry.id   AF-A0AAN8K8T9-F1
#
_cell.length_a   1.000
_cell.length_b   1.000
_cell.length_c   1.000
_cell.angle_alpha   90.00
_cell.angle_beta   90.00
_cell.angle_gamma   90.00
#
_symmetry.space_group_name_H-M   'P 1'
#
loop_
_entity.id
_entity.type
_entity.pdbx_description
1 polymer ?
#
loop_
_entity_poly.entity_id
_entity_poly.type
_entity_poly.pdbx_seq_one_letter_code
_entity_poly.pdbx_strand_id
1 'polypeptide(L)'
;MPLSEHNIERLNHAKKLCIRGIKRFLTFILSHVGLTLAVAAYGMLGGIIFMNLEAPFENDQRLQAVKAREELTKRFLQLADNVDVSNNKSDWSKKAEVMLLDFQEEMYRLTKESGWDGMGVGDESKWSFAGALLYAVTVITTIGYGHIAPKTGWGRLVTILYAMLGIPLTLLCLRNIGSLLSSCVRLIYKYTCIKVVEQYKKCRRRMYNSRRLKYLKVMAARQGLDIKLLEGRPEIVIEEVEDDDEPNDTECESRSPTPTPSQQTLDIAELKTFASLTDMNDLPEESSDQEVRVPLTLTFLMLTGYIVGGAIMFGLWEKDWDYLIGSYFCFITLSTIGFGDFVPGTSLDSWSSQEKNIICSVYLLFGMAIMAMCFHLVQEEVKLKCRRLAEKVGLFVAEKNKSMDDA
;
A
#
# COMPACT_ATOMS: atom_id res chain seq x y z
N MET A 1 -37.87 -21.71 23.86
CA MET A 1 -38.22 -20.84 25.01
C MET A 1 -37.93 -19.40 24.61
N PRO A 2 -38.94 -18.52 24.57
CA PRO A 2 -38.71 -17.09 24.34
C PRO A 2 -37.97 -16.49 25.55
N LEU A 3 -36.96 -15.66 25.30
CA LEU A 3 -36.32 -14.85 26.34
C LEU A 3 -37.39 -14.01 27.05
N SER A 4 -37.46 -14.06 28.38
CA SER A 4 -38.34 -13.20 29.16
C SER A 4 -38.01 -11.72 28.88
N GLU A 5 -39.02 -10.86 28.79
CA GLU A 5 -38.87 -9.42 28.49
C GLU A 5 -37.82 -8.74 29.39
N HIS A 6 -37.73 -9.18 30.64
CA HIS A 6 -36.72 -8.75 31.62
C HIS A 6 -35.26 -9.00 31.18
N ASN A 7 -35.00 -10.13 30.52
CA ASN A 7 -33.66 -10.44 30.00
C ASN A 7 -33.30 -9.56 28.78
N ILE A 8 -34.30 -9.17 27.98
CA ILE A 8 -34.12 -8.28 26.82
C ILE A 8 -33.81 -6.84 27.31
N GLU A 9 -34.51 -6.36 28.34
CA GLU A 9 -34.24 -5.04 28.94
C GLU A 9 -32.84 -4.94 29.56
N ARG A 10 -32.41 -5.96 30.31
CA ARG A 10 -31.04 -6.01 30.86
C ARG A 10 -29.97 -6.02 29.77
N LEU A 11 -30.19 -6.78 28.70
CA LEU A 11 -29.27 -6.81 27.56
C LEU A 11 -29.19 -5.45 26.85
N ASN A 12 -30.33 -4.78 26.67
CA ASN A 12 -30.40 -3.46 26.07
C ASN A 12 -29.77 -2.38 26.95
N HIS A 13 -29.91 -2.47 28.27
CA HIS A 13 -29.26 -1.58 29.23
C HIS A 13 -27.74 -1.76 29.24
N ALA A 14 -27.24 -3.00 29.26
CA ALA A 14 -25.82 -3.31 29.17
C ALA A 14 -25.19 -2.82 27.85
N LYS A 15 -25.89 -2.99 26.72
CA LYS A 15 -25.48 -2.44 25.42
C LYS A 15 -25.38 -0.90 25.46
N LYS A 16 -26.37 -0.21 26.03
CA LYS A 16 -26.37 1.26 26.16
C LYS A 16 -25.19 1.77 27.01
N LEU A 17 -24.87 1.11 28.11
CA LEU A 17 -23.71 1.42 28.96
C LEU A 17 -22.39 1.20 28.24
N CYS A 18 -22.24 0.07 27.54
CA CYS A 18 -21.05 -0.26 26.76
C CYS A 18 -20.82 0.76 25.63
N ILE A 19 -21.86 1.11 24.88
CA ILE A 19 -21.81 2.13 23.83
C ILE A 19 -21.44 3.51 24.41
N ARG A 20 -21.98 3.87 25.58
CA ARG A 20 -21.63 5.13 26.27
C ARG A 20 -20.18 5.15 26.74
N GLY A 21 -19.66 4.03 27.23
CA GLY A 21 -18.25 3.86 27.59
C GLY A 21 -17.33 3.98 26.37
N ILE A 22 -17.63 3.26 25.29
CA ILE A 22 -16.91 3.32 24.01
C ILE A 22 -16.93 4.74 23.44
N LYS A 23 -18.07 5.44 23.50
CA LYS A 23 -18.19 6.83 23.05
C LYS A 23 -17.26 7.75 23.84
N ARG A 24 -17.29 7.69 25.18
CA ARG A 24 -16.40 8.51 26.03
C ARG A 24 -14.93 8.20 25.77
N PHE A 25 -14.58 6.93 25.64
CA PHE A 25 -13.20 6.49 25.36
C PHE A 25 -12.72 6.94 23.97
N LEU A 26 -13.53 6.77 22.92
CA LEU A 26 -13.21 7.22 21.57
C LEU A 26 -13.13 8.74 21.49
N THR A 27 -14.04 9.49 22.11
CA THR A 27 -13.96 10.95 22.17
C THR A 27 -12.70 11.41 22.91
N PHE A 28 -12.30 10.70 23.97
CA PHE A 28 -11.06 10.99 24.67
C PHE A 28 -9.83 10.69 23.81
N ILE A 29 -9.72 9.50 23.22
CA ILE A 29 -8.58 9.13 22.36
C ILE A 29 -8.48 10.02 21.12
N LEU A 30 -9.60 10.36 20.50
CA LEU A 30 -9.65 11.23 19.33
C LEU A 30 -9.53 12.72 19.70
N SER A 31 -9.52 13.07 20.98
CA SER A 31 -9.17 14.43 21.40
C SER A 31 -7.69 14.70 21.15
N HIS A 32 -7.32 15.97 20.95
CA HIS A 32 -5.92 16.37 20.81
C HIS A 32 -5.05 15.83 21.95
N VAL A 33 -5.55 15.91 23.19
CA VAL A 33 -4.84 15.41 24.38
C VAL A 33 -4.68 13.90 24.34
N GLY A 34 -5.74 13.15 24.00
CA GLY A 34 -5.68 11.69 23.91
C GLY A 34 -4.73 11.20 22.81
N LEU A 35 -4.72 11.85 21.65
CA LEU A 35 -3.82 11.51 20.56
C LEU A 35 -2.35 11.79 20.93
N THR A 36 -2.07 12.92 21.57
CA THR A 36 -0.72 13.23 22.07
C THR A 36 -0.26 12.23 23.11
N LEU A 37 -1.12 11.85 24.07
CA LEU A 37 -0.81 10.82 25.07
C LEU A 37 -0.57 9.45 24.42
N ALA A 38 -1.35 9.09 23.40
CA ALA A 38 -1.18 7.83 22.66
C ALA A 38 0.17 7.79 21.92
N VAL A 39 0.58 8.88 21.27
CA VAL A 39 1.90 9.00 20.62
C VAL A 39 3.02 8.90 21.66
N ALA A 40 2.89 9.58 22.81
CA ALA A 40 3.87 9.49 23.88
C ALA A 40 3.99 8.06 24.43
N ALA A 41 2.87 7.38 24.67
CA ALA A 41 2.84 5.99 25.11
C ALA A 41 3.48 5.04 24.08
N TYR A 42 3.20 5.24 22.78
CA TYR A 42 3.81 4.47 21.71
C TYR A 42 5.33 4.70 21.64
N GLY A 43 5.80 5.93 21.86
CA GLY A 43 7.22 6.25 21.98
C GLY A 43 7.89 5.56 23.18
N MET A 44 7.26 5.57 24.35
CA MET A 44 7.76 4.84 25.53
C MET A 44 7.84 3.33 25.28
N LEU A 45 6.81 2.76 24.65
CA LEU A 45 6.80 1.35 24.25
C LEU A 45 7.96 1.05 23.30
N GLY A 46 8.16 1.88 22.27
CA GLY A 46 9.30 1.77 21.36
C GLY A 46 10.65 1.81 22.08
N GLY A 47 10.81 2.71 23.05
CA GLY A 47 12.03 2.80 23.87
C GLY A 47 12.33 1.51 24.65
N ILE A 48 11.31 0.90 25.26
CA ILE A 48 11.46 -0.39 25.96
C ILE A 48 11.82 -1.51 24.98
N ILE A 49 11.17 -1.56 23.81
CA ILE A 49 11.43 -2.58 22.80
C ILE A 49 12.89 -2.47 22.32
N PHE A 50 13.32 -1.31 21.84
CA PHE A 50 14.67 -1.15 21.29
C PHE A 50 15.76 -1.29 22.35
N MET A 51 15.54 -0.83 23.58
CA MET A 51 16.49 -1.05 24.68
C MET A 51 16.74 -2.55 24.90
N ASN A 52 15.69 -3.38 24.89
CA ASN A 52 15.84 -4.81 25.11
C ASN A 52 16.44 -5.55 23.90
N LEU A 53 16.21 -5.06 22.68
CA LEU A 53 16.74 -5.67 21.46
C LEU A 53 18.21 -5.27 21.20
N GLU A 54 18.56 -4.00 21.35
CA GLU A 54 19.85 -3.45 20.90
C GLU A 54 20.91 -3.35 22.01
N ALA A 55 20.52 -3.09 23.27
CA ALA A 55 21.51 -2.89 24.34
C ALA A 55 22.40 -4.13 24.61
N PRO A 56 21.89 -5.38 24.56
CA PRO A 56 22.76 -6.56 24.71
C PRO A 56 23.81 -6.65 23.59
N PHE A 57 23.42 -6.35 22.35
CA PHE A 57 24.32 -6.37 21.20
C PHE A 57 25.36 -5.25 21.27
N GLU A 58 24.97 -4.02 21.62
CA GLU A 58 25.89 -2.89 21.80
C GLU A 58 26.96 -3.19 22.87
N ASN A 59 26.55 -3.79 24.00
CA ASN A 59 27.46 -4.14 25.08
C ASN A 59 28.46 -5.23 24.68
N ASP A 60 28.03 -6.22 23.89
CA ASP A 60 28.93 -7.24 23.35
C ASP A 60 29.94 -6.62 22.37
N GLN A 61 29.49 -5.72 21.47
CA GLN A 61 30.37 -5.00 20.56
C GLN A 61 31.40 -4.13 21.30
N ARG A 62 31.00 -3.43 22.37
CA ARG A 62 31.92 -2.70 23.25
C ARG A 62 32.97 -3.62 23.85
N LEU A 63 32.57 -4.79 24.33
CA LEU A 63 33.50 -5.77 24.89
C LEU A 63 34.47 -6.31 23.82
N GLN A 64 33.98 -6.58 22.61
CA GLN A 64 34.82 -7.00 21.49
C GLN A 64 35.86 -5.93 21.12
N ALA A 65 35.47 -4.65 21.07
CA ALA A 65 36.40 -3.55 20.78
C ALA A 65 37.52 -3.45 21.84
N VAL A 66 37.18 -3.59 23.12
CA VAL A 66 38.19 -3.61 24.21
C VAL A 66 39.12 -4.81 24.07
N LYS A 67 38.57 -6.01 23.82
CA LYS A 67 39.38 -7.23 23.60
C LYS A 67 40.32 -7.10 22.40
N ALA A 68 39.85 -6.51 21.30
CA ALA A 68 40.67 -6.28 20.10
C ALA A 68 41.86 -5.35 20.39
N ARG A 69 41.64 -4.28 21.19
CA ARG A 69 42.71 -3.38 21.64
C ARG A 69 43.73 -4.08 22.53
N GLU A 70 43.27 -4.88 23.50
CA GLU A 70 44.15 -5.65 24.38
C GLU A 70 44.99 -6.66 23.60
N GLU A 71 44.40 -7.35 22.64
CA GLU A 71 45.08 -8.32 21.77
C GLU A 71 46.14 -7.63 20.89
N LEU A 72 45.82 -6.49 20.30
CA LEU A 72 46.77 -5.71 19.51
C LEU A 72 47.96 -5.25 20.35
N THR A 73 47.70 -4.77 21.57
CA THR A 73 48.74 -4.36 22.52
C THR A 73 49.67 -5.53 22.85
N LYS A 74 49.12 -6.74 23.10
CA LYS A 74 49.92 -7.95 23.33
C LYS A 74 50.81 -8.30 22.15
N ARG A 75 50.31 -8.19 20.92
CA ARG A 75 51.10 -8.44 19.69
C ARG A 75 52.22 -7.43 19.52
N PHE A 76 51.96 -6.15 19.80
CA PHE A 76 53.02 -5.12 19.81
C PHE A 76 54.10 -5.44 20.85
N LEU A 77 53.72 -5.88 22.05
CA LEU A 77 54.69 -6.27 23.08
C LEU A 77 55.50 -7.51 22.71
N GLN A 78 54.89 -8.50 22.06
CA GLN A 78 55.62 -9.67 21.53
C GLN A 78 56.62 -9.26 20.44
N LEU A 79 56.27 -8.30 19.59
CA LEU A 79 57.20 -7.76 18.60
C LEU A 79 58.34 -6.98 19.27
N ALA A 80 58.05 -6.24 20.34
CA ALA A 80 59.06 -5.52 21.12
C ALA A 80 59.97 -6.45 21.95
N ASP A 81 59.48 -7.58 22.44
CA ASP A 81 60.29 -8.62 23.11
C ASP A 81 61.37 -9.19 22.16
N ASN A 82 61.11 -9.23 20.85
CA ASN A 82 62.08 -9.63 19.83
C ASN A 82 63.19 -8.57 19.58
N VAL A 83 63.08 -7.39 20.22
CA VAL A 83 63.97 -6.24 20.10
C VAL A 83 64.49 -5.83 21.49
N ASP A 84 64.92 -6.79 22.32
CA ASP A 84 65.64 -6.58 23.60
C ASP A 84 65.13 -5.41 24.50
N VAL A 85 63.80 -5.25 24.61
CA VAL A 85 63.14 -4.26 25.49
C VAL A 85 62.92 -4.83 26.92
N SER A 86 63.71 -5.85 27.30
CA SER A 86 63.47 -6.77 28.42
C SER A 86 63.33 -6.10 29.80
N ASN A 87 64.01 -4.98 30.05
CA ASN A 87 64.09 -4.41 31.40
C ASN A 87 62.89 -3.52 31.81
N ASN A 88 61.94 -3.20 30.91
CA ASN A 88 60.82 -2.31 31.28
C ASN A 88 59.47 -2.62 30.59
N LYS A 89 59.08 -3.90 30.61
CA LYS A 89 57.91 -4.43 29.91
C LYS A 89 56.56 -3.81 30.36
N SER A 90 56.39 -3.53 31.65
CA SER A 90 55.16 -2.94 32.18
C SER A 90 54.96 -1.49 31.75
N ASP A 91 56.04 -0.71 31.68
CA ASP A 91 55.95 0.69 31.25
C ASP A 91 55.77 0.81 29.75
N TRP A 92 56.39 -0.10 28.98
CA TRP A 92 56.15 -0.19 27.54
C TRP A 92 54.71 -0.56 27.22
N SER A 93 54.11 -1.52 27.95
CA SER A 93 52.70 -1.87 27.79
C SER A 93 51.79 -0.67 28.01
N LYS A 94 52.02 0.11 29.07
CA LYS A 94 51.23 1.31 29.36
C LYS A 94 51.41 2.38 28.28
N LYS A 95 52.64 2.59 27.79
CA LYS A 95 52.92 3.56 26.71
C LYS A 95 52.28 3.15 25.38
N ALA A 96 52.31 1.86 25.04
CA ALA A 96 51.67 1.34 23.84
C ALA A 96 50.14 1.47 23.92
N GLU A 97 49.54 1.18 25.08
CA GLU A 97 48.11 1.37 25.28
C GLU A 97 47.69 2.84 25.14
N VAL A 98 48.44 3.78 25.72
CA VAL A 98 48.19 5.22 25.56
C VAL A 98 48.29 5.64 24.09
N MET A 99 49.32 5.20 23.37
CA MET A 99 49.48 5.54 21.95
C MET A 99 48.35 4.97 21.08
N LEU A 100 47.84 3.77 21.40
CA LEU A 100 46.68 3.19 20.71
C LEU A 100 45.38 3.94 21.00
N LEU A 101 45.21 4.44 22.23
CA LEU A 101 44.08 5.30 22.58
C LEU A 101 44.14 6.63 21.82
N ASP A 102 45.32 7.26 21.76
CA ASP A 102 45.52 8.50 21.00
C ASP A 102 45.22 8.29 19.51
N PHE A 103 45.69 7.18 18.93
CA PHE A 103 45.38 6.81 17.55
C PHE A 103 43.87 6.57 17.34
N GLN A 104 43.22 5.85 18.27
CA GLN A 104 41.78 5.61 18.21
C GLN A 104 40.98 6.92 18.27
N GLU A 105 41.39 7.86 19.13
CA GLU A 105 40.75 9.18 19.25
C GLU A 105 40.93 9.99 17.97
N GLU A 106 42.13 10.01 17.39
CA GLU A 106 42.38 10.72 16.14
C GLU A 106 41.58 10.10 14.98
N MET A 107 41.50 8.77 14.90
CA MET A 107 40.68 8.08 13.90
C MET A 107 39.19 8.40 14.07
N TYR A 108 38.69 8.40 15.31
CA TYR A 108 37.32 8.80 15.60
C TYR A 108 37.05 10.24 15.15
N ARG A 109 37.96 11.16 15.45
CA ARG A 109 37.89 12.57 15.05
C ARG A 109 37.88 12.73 13.53
N LEU A 110 38.80 12.08 12.83
CA LEU A 110 38.88 12.12 11.38
C LEU A 110 37.60 11.58 10.73
N THR A 111 37.06 10.46 11.22
CA THR A 111 35.84 9.86 10.65
C THR A 111 34.57 10.64 10.99
N LYS A 112 34.38 11.06 12.25
CA LYS A 112 33.13 11.71 12.67
C LYS A 112 33.10 13.21 12.41
N GLU A 113 34.17 13.93 12.77
CA GLU A 113 34.23 15.39 12.62
C GLU A 113 34.60 15.76 11.18
N SER A 114 35.74 15.28 10.70
CA SER A 114 36.28 15.64 9.38
C SER A 114 35.57 14.91 8.23
N GLY A 115 34.88 13.80 8.51
CA GLY A 115 34.13 13.03 7.52
C GLY A 115 34.99 12.12 6.64
N TRP A 116 36.19 11.77 7.10
CA TRP A 116 37.04 10.81 6.40
C TRP A 116 36.41 9.41 6.43
N ASP A 117 36.49 8.73 5.30
CA ASP A 117 35.78 7.49 5.02
C ASP A 117 36.66 6.26 4.97
N GLY A 118 37.95 6.41 5.32
CA GLY A 118 38.92 5.33 5.26
C GLY A 118 39.64 5.19 3.92
N MET A 119 39.22 5.95 2.89
CA MET A 119 39.81 5.86 1.55
C MET A 119 41.12 6.67 1.45
N GLY A 120 42.00 6.23 0.56
CA GLY A 120 43.29 6.83 0.29
C GLY A 120 43.24 7.97 -0.72
N VAL A 121 44.39 8.62 -0.90
CA VAL A 121 44.54 9.68 -1.90
C VAL A 121 44.51 9.06 -3.31
N GLY A 122 43.51 9.44 -4.11
CA GLY A 122 43.32 8.93 -5.48
C GLY A 122 42.09 8.06 -5.68
N ASP A 123 41.41 7.67 -4.59
CA ASP A 123 40.14 6.95 -4.64
C ASP A 123 38.97 7.86 -5.06
N GLU A 124 37.88 7.26 -5.53
CA GLU A 124 36.70 8.01 -5.98
C GLU A 124 36.10 8.86 -4.86
N SER A 125 35.91 10.16 -5.13
CA SER A 125 35.30 11.07 -4.18
C SER A 125 33.80 10.81 -4.01
N LYS A 126 33.35 10.73 -2.76
CA LYS A 126 31.92 10.73 -2.39
C LYS A 126 31.16 11.94 -2.92
N TRP A 127 31.83 13.08 -3.08
CA TRP A 127 31.28 14.31 -3.67
C TRP A 127 31.43 14.33 -5.20
N SER A 128 31.26 13.18 -5.86
CA SER A 128 31.01 13.13 -7.30
C SER A 128 29.67 13.77 -7.65
N PHE A 129 29.42 14.08 -8.94
CA PHE A 129 28.11 14.61 -9.35
C PHE A 129 26.95 13.71 -8.94
N ALA A 130 27.12 12.38 -9.08
CA ALA A 130 26.11 11.40 -8.67
C ALA A 130 25.87 11.41 -7.15
N GLY A 131 26.94 11.47 -6.34
CA GLY A 131 26.82 11.56 -4.88
C GLY A 131 26.21 12.89 -4.42
N ALA A 132 26.57 14.00 -5.06
CA ALA A 132 25.99 15.31 -4.80
C ALA A 132 24.51 15.40 -5.21
N LEU A 133 24.11 14.75 -6.31
CA LEU A 133 22.72 14.63 -6.74
C LEU A 133 21.90 13.83 -5.72
N LEU A 134 22.41 12.67 -5.29
CA LEU A 134 21.76 11.86 -4.28
C LEU A 134 21.59 12.64 -2.97
N TYR A 135 22.65 13.34 -2.52
CA TYR A 135 22.57 14.25 -1.38
C TYR A 135 21.48 15.31 -1.57
N ALA A 136 21.47 16.03 -2.69
CA ALA A 136 20.48 17.06 -2.97
C ALA A 136 19.05 16.51 -2.95
N VAL A 137 18.79 15.36 -3.58
CA VAL A 137 17.50 14.67 -3.55
C VAL A 137 17.11 14.33 -2.11
N THR A 138 18.01 13.76 -1.32
CA THR A 138 17.70 13.37 0.08
C THR A 138 17.42 14.56 0.98
N VAL A 139 17.99 15.73 0.69
CA VAL A 139 17.70 16.98 1.42
C VAL A 139 16.30 17.49 1.07
N ILE A 140 15.95 17.63 -0.21
CA ILE A 140 14.64 18.18 -0.62
C ILE A 140 13.48 17.23 -0.33
N THR A 141 13.75 15.92 -0.24
CA THR A 141 12.76 14.88 0.10
C THR A 141 12.68 14.58 1.60
N THR A 142 13.48 15.28 2.41
CA THR A 142 13.57 15.09 3.87
C THR A 142 13.91 13.65 4.31
N ILE A 143 14.60 12.89 3.45
CA ILE A 143 15.11 11.54 3.80
C ILE A 143 16.36 11.68 4.67
N GLY A 144 17.33 12.48 4.22
CA GLY A 144 18.48 12.88 5.04
C GLY A 144 19.35 11.74 5.59
N TYR A 145 19.84 10.81 4.75
CA TYR A 145 20.67 9.68 5.18
C TYR A 145 21.87 10.02 6.09
N GLY A 146 22.46 11.21 5.99
CA GLY A 146 23.57 11.63 6.85
C GLY A 146 24.94 11.00 6.54
N HIS A 147 25.01 9.92 5.75
CA HIS A 147 26.27 9.31 5.30
C HIS A 147 27.17 10.26 4.47
N ILE A 148 26.54 11.19 3.73
CA ILE A 148 27.19 12.33 3.05
C ILE A 148 26.55 13.60 3.61
N ALA A 149 27.37 14.49 4.19
CA ALA A 149 26.91 15.75 4.77
C ALA A 149 28.00 16.84 4.67
N PRO A 150 27.63 18.12 4.50
CA PRO A 150 28.57 19.20 4.37
C PRO A 150 29.31 19.44 5.69
N LYS A 151 30.63 19.35 5.64
CA LYS A 151 31.51 19.63 6.78
C LYS A 151 31.96 21.09 6.84
N THR A 152 31.97 21.78 5.69
CA THR A 152 32.34 23.20 5.60
C THR A 152 31.22 24.12 6.09
N GLY A 153 31.59 25.27 6.68
CA GLY A 153 30.61 26.27 7.13
C GLY A 153 29.71 26.78 5.99
N TRP A 154 30.30 27.06 4.82
CA TRP A 154 29.57 27.45 3.62
C TRP A 154 28.63 26.36 3.10
N GLY A 155 29.06 25.09 3.09
CA GLY A 155 28.20 23.98 2.67
C GLY A 155 26.98 23.82 3.56
N ARG A 156 27.14 24.00 4.88
CA ARG A 156 26.02 24.00 5.84
C ARG A 156 25.06 25.17 5.60
N LEU A 157 25.57 26.39 5.39
CA LEU A 157 24.75 27.56 5.10
C LEU A 157 23.95 27.38 3.80
N VAL A 158 24.60 26.93 2.72
CA VAL A 158 23.93 26.68 1.43
C VAL A 158 22.87 25.59 1.58
N THR A 159 23.14 24.53 2.36
CA THR A 159 22.16 23.47 2.62
C THR A 159 20.92 24.01 3.34
N ILE A 160 21.08 24.91 4.32
CA ILE A 160 19.94 25.53 5.01
C ILE A 160 19.05 26.29 4.02
N LEU A 161 19.65 27.13 3.17
CA LEU A 161 18.92 27.90 2.16
C LEU A 161 18.27 26.99 1.11
N TYR A 162 18.99 25.95 0.68
CA TYR A 162 18.52 24.96 -0.28
C TYR A 162 17.31 24.17 0.26
N ALA A 163 17.37 23.70 1.51
CA ALA A 163 16.27 22.99 2.16
C ALA A 163 15.04 23.89 2.37
N MET A 164 15.23 25.16 2.74
CA MET A 164 14.16 26.11 2.97
C MET A 164 13.28 26.32 1.73
N LEU A 165 13.87 26.34 0.53
CA LEU A 165 13.13 26.47 -0.73
C LEU A 165 12.72 25.10 -1.31
N GLY A 166 13.60 24.11 -1.19
CA GLY A 166 13.42 22.78 -1.76
C GLY A 166 12.29 21.99 -1.11
N ILE A 167 12.19 21.98 0.22
CA ILE A 167 11.18 21.17 0.93
C ILE A 167 9.75 21.63 0.58
N PRO A 168 9.39 22.93 0.66
CA PRO A 168 8.06 23.39 0.24
C PRO A 168 7.75 23.11 -1.23
N LEU A 169 8.73 23.27 -2.12
CA LEU A 169 8.57 22.96 -3.54
C LEU A 169 8.30 21.47 -3.75
N THR A 170 9.05 20.60 -3.08
CA THR A 170 8.82 19.14 -3.09
C THR A 170 7.43 18.81 -2.58
N LEU A 171 6.99 19.36 -1.44
CA LEU A 171 5.65 19.09 -0.89
C LEU A 171 4.53 19.52 -1.85
N LEU A 172 4.67 20.68 -2.51
CA LEU A 172 3.72 21.14 -3.53
C LEU A 172 3.68 20.19 -4.73
N CYS A 173 4.86 19.76 -5.18
CA CYS A 173 5.02 18.81 -6.28
C CYS A 173 4.37 17.46 -5.93
N LEU A 174 4.67 16.90 -4.75
CA LEU A 174 4.13 15.64 -4.25
C LEU A 174 2.61 15.67 -4.14
N ARG A 175 2.02 16.78 -3.69
CA ARG A 175 0.56 16.94 -3.65
C ARG A 175 -0.05 16.82 -5.05
N ASN A 176 0.49 17.56 -6.02
CA ASN A 176 -0.03 17.56 -7.40
C ASN A 176 0.16 16.18 -8.06
N ILE A 177 1.37 15.60 -7.96
CA ILE A 177 1.68 14.28 -8.49
C ILE A 177 0.80 13.20 -7.84
N GLY A 178 0.61 13.26 -6.52
CA GLY A 178 -0.23 12.32 -5.78
C GLY A 178 -1.67 12.31 -6.28
N SER A 179 -2.27 13.48 -6.53
CA SER A 179 -3.62 13.57 -7.09
C SER A 179 -3.71 13.03 -8.52
N LEU A 180 -2.71 13.33 -9.37
CA LEU A 180 -2.67 12.87 -10.76
C LEU A 180 -2.54 11.35 -10.84
N LEU A 181 -1.56 10.78 -10.13
CA LEU A 181 -1.35 9.34 -10.10
C LEU A 181 -2.56 8.62 -9.49
N SER A 182 -3.17 9.16 -8.44
CA SER A 182 -4.37 8.53 -7.85
C SER A 182 -5.53 8.48 -8.84
N SER A 183 -5.69 9.51 -9.68
CA SER A 183 -6.69 9.56 -10.74
C SER A 183 -6.40 8.49 -11.79
N CYS A 184 -5.14 8.33 -12.20
CA CYS A 184 -4.73 7.26 -13.11
C CYS A 184 -5.02 5.87 -12.51
N VAL A 185 -4.68 5.63 -11.24
CA VAL A 185 -4.97 4.36 -10.56
C VAL A 185 -6.47 4.10 -10.44
N ARG A 186 -7.29 5.13 -10.16
CA ARG A 186 -8.75 5.01 -10.14
C ARG A 186 -9.31 4.64 -11.51
N LEU A 187 -8.78 5.22 -12.59
CA LEU A 187 -9.16 4.87 -13.96
C LEU A 187 -8.79 3.42 -14.30
N ILE A 188 -7.56 3.01 -14.00
CA ILE A 188 -7.09 1.63 -14.20
C ILE A 188 -7.94 0.65 -13.38
N TYR A 189 -8.20 0.98 -12.12
CA TYR A 189 -9.01 0.17 -11.23
C TYR A 189 -10.47 0.08 -11.71
N LYS A 190 -11.08 1.19 -12.13
CA LYS A 190 -12.43 1.21 -12.74
C LYS A 190 -12.47 0.30 -13.96
N TYR A 191 -11.51 0.43 -14.87
CA TYR A 191 -11.43 -0.39 -16.07
C TYR A 191 -11.28 -1.89 -15.76
N THR A 192 -10.35 -2.25 -14.87
CA THR A 192 -10.12 -3.64 -14.47
C THR A 192 -11.33 -4.21 -13.74
N CYS A 193 -11.95 -3.47 -12.81
CA CYS A 193 -13.14 -3.91 -12.10
C CYS A 193 -14.32 -4.11 -13.04
N ILE A 194 -14.58 -3.17 -13.96
CA ILE A 194 -15.65 -3.31 -14.95
C ILE A 194 -15.43 -4.58 -15.78
N LYS A 195 -14.22 -4.79 -16.31
CA LYS A 195 -13.91 -6.00 -17.08
C LYS A 195 -14.05 -7.29 -16.27
N VAL A 196 -13.58 -7.30 -15.02
CA VAL A 196 -13.71 -8.47 -14.13
C VAL A 196 -15.20 -8.74 -13.81
N VAL A 197 -15.99 -7.70 -13.54
CA VAL A 197 -17.43 -7.82 -13.26
C VAL A 197 -18.19 -8.26 -14.50
N GLU A 198 -17.89 -7.73 -15.69
CA GLU A 198 -18.44 -8.18 -16.96
C GLU A 198 -18.11 -9.65 -17.22
N GLN A 199 -16.86 -10.05 -16.98
CA GLN A 199 -16.42 -11.43 -17.16
C GLN A 199 -17.10 -12.38 -16.16
N TYR A 200 -17.25 -11.95 -14.90
CA TYR A 200 -18.02 -12.67 -13.90
C TYR A 200 -19.51 -12.78 -14.28
N LYS A 201 -20.15 -11.68 -14.70
CA LYS A 201 -21.54 -11.65 -15.19
C LYS A 201 -21.71 -12.58 -16.40
N LYS A 202 -20.75 -12.61 -17.33
CA LYS A 202 -20.75 -13.49 -18.51
C LYS A 202 -20.65 -14.97 -18.11
N CYS A 203 -19.74 -15.32 -17.19
CA CYS A 203 -19.63 -16.69 -16.65
C CYS A 203 -20.90 -17.12 -15.89
N ARG A 204 -21.48 -16.21 -15.10
CA ARG A 204 -22.72 -16.47 -14.36
C ARG A 204 -23.92 -16.65 -15.30
N ARG A 205 -24.04 -15.81 -16.35
CA ARG A 205 -25.06 -15.96 -17.41
C ARG A 205 -24.92 -17.31 -18.13
N ARG A 206 -23.69 -17.74 -18.46
CA ARG A 206 -23.43 -19.07 -19.05
C ARG A 206 -23.89 -20.21 -18.14
N MET A 207 -23.52 -20.19 -16.85
CA MET A 207 -23.96 -21.21 -15.89
C MET A 207 -25.48 -21.25 -15.72
N TYR A 208 -26.13 -20.08 -15.67
CA TYR A 208 -27.57 -19.98 -15.60
C TYR A 208 -28.25 -20.55 -16.85
N ASN A 209 -27.80 -20.15 -18.05
CA ASN A 209 -28.35 -20.64 -19.32
C ASN A 209 -28.15 -22.15 -19.49
N SER A 210 -27.01 -22.72 -19.06
CA SER A 210 -26.82 -24.17 -19.08
C SER A 210 -27.76 -24.91 -18.13
N ARG A 211 -28.09 -24.35 -16.96
CA ARG A 211 -29.09 -24.93 -16.04
C ARG A 211 -30.49 -24.82 -16.62
N ARG A 212 -30.88 -23.64 -17.10
CA ARG A 212 -32.16 -23.38 -17.76
C ARG A 212 -32.39 -24.34 -18.93
N LEU A 213 -31.40 -24.52 -19.80
CA LEU A 213 -31.50 -25.44 -20.94
C LEU A 213 -31.67 -26.91 -20.50
N LYS A 214 -31.02 -27.34 -19.41
CA LYS A 214 -31.25 -28.68 -18.83
C LYS A 214 -32.69 -28.84 -18.33
N TYR A 215 -33.24 -27.85 -17.64
CA TYR A 215 -34.63 -27.88 -17.18
C TYR A 215 -35.63 -27.90 -18.35
N LEU A 216 -35.42 -27.05 -19.36
CA LEU A 216 -36.25 -27.03 -20.56
C LEU A 216 -36.20 -28.35 -21.33
N LYS A 217 -35.03 -28.99 -21.47
CA LYS A 217 -34.90 -30.30 -22.11
C LYS A 217 -35.68 -31.40 -21.37
N VAL A 218 -35.68 -31.38 -20.03
CA VAL A 218 -36.44 -32.34 -19.21
C VAL A 218 -37.95 -32.11 -19.34
N MET A 219 -38.40 -30.85 -19.37
CA MET A 219 -39.81 -30.49 -19.59
C MET A 219 -40.29 -30.90 -20.99
N ALA A 220 -39.52 -30.57 -22.04
CA ALA A 220 -39.81 -30.93 -23.42
C ALA A 220 -39.91 -32.46 -23.61
N ALA A 221 -39.00 -33.22 -22.99
CA ALA A 221 -39.05 -34.69 -23.01
C ALA A 221 -40.30 -35.27 -22.34
N ARG A 222 -40.80 -34.65 -21.25
CA ARG A 222 -42.06 -35.05 -20.60
C ARG A 222 -43.29 -34.79 -21.45
N GLN A 223 -43.25 -33.75 -22.29
CA GLN A 223 -44.37 -33.36 -23.17
C GLN A 223 -44.23 -33.92 -24.60
N GLY A 224 -43.22 -34.75 -24.88
CA GLY A 224 -43.02 -35.36 -26.21
C GLY A 224 -42.58 -34.38 -27.30
N LEU A 225 -42.04 -33.21 -26.93
CA LEU A 225 -41.65 -32.14 -27.87
C LEU A 225 -40.22 -32.35 -28.39
N ASP A 226 -40.01 -32.27 -29.71
CA ASP A 226 -38.70 -32.50 -30.33
C ASP A 226 -37.68 -31.42 -29.91
N ILE A 227 -36.64 -31.86 -29.21
CA ILE A 227 -35.61 -31.03 -28.55
C ILE A 227 -34.79 -30.21 -29.58
N LYS A 228 -34.77 -30.62 -30.85
CA LYS A 228 -34.03 -29.95 -31.91
C LYS A 228 -34.52 -28.52 -32.21
N LEU A 229 -35.76 -28.18 -31.86
CA LEU A 229 -36.31 -26.83 -32.02
C LEU A 229 -35.75 -25.82 -31.01
N LEU A 230 -35.17 -26.28 -29.88
CA LEU A 230 -34.63 -25.42 -28.83
C LEU A 230 -33.16 -25.04 -29.04
N GLU A 231 -32.47 -25.66 -30.01
CA GLU A 231 -31.02 -25.48 -30.24
C GLU A 231 -30.71 -24.52 -31.40
N GLY A 232 -31.71 -23.97 -32.10
CA GLY A 232 -31.51 -23.11 -33.28
C GLY A 232 -32.26 -21.77 -33.22
N ARG A 233 -31.48 -20.67 -33.15
CA ARG A 233 -31.83 -19.22 -33.28
C ARG A 233 -32.66 -18.57 -32.16
N PRO A 234 -32.17 -17.47 -31.56
CA PRO A 234 -32.98 -16.55 -30.78
C PRO A 234 -33.33 -15.32 -31.64
N GLU A 235 -34.43 -15.36 -32.38
CA GLU A 235 -35.04 -14.13 -32.86
C GLU A 235 -36.52 -14.40 -33.12
N ILE A 236 -37.34 -14.19 -32.08
CA ILE A 236 -38.77 -14.05 -32.24
C ILE A 236 -38.99 -12.58 -32.53
N VAL A 237 -39.05 -12.22 -33.81
CA VAL A 237 -39.58 -10.92 -34.25
C VAL A 237 -41.08 -10.98 -33.97
N ILE A 238 -41.56 -10.09 -33.11
CA ILE A 238 -42.99 -9.86 -32.92
C ILE A 238 -43.33 -8.75 -33.90
N GLU A 239 -43.97 -9.10 -35.03
CA GLU A 239 -44.74 -8.10 -35.78
C GLU A 239 -45.99 -7.81 -34.95
N GLU A 240 -46.14 -6.54 -34.56
CA GLU A 240 -47.38 -6.01 -34.01
C GLU A 240 -48.43 -6.03 -35.12
N VAL A 241 -49.53 -6.74 -34.89
CA VAL A 241 -50.75 -6.58 -35.69
C VAL A 241 -51.62 -5.60 -34.91
N GLU A 242 -51.78 -4.40 -35.46
CA GLU A 242 -52.80 -3.44 -35.04
C GLU A 242 -54.18 -4.00 -35.45
N ASP A 243 -55.07 -4.16 -34.47
CA ASP A 243 -56.50 -4.37 -34.70
C ASP A 243 -57.16 -2.99 -34.87
N ASP A 244 -57.80 -2.74 -36.02
CA ASP A 244 -58.83 -1.71 -36.16
C ASP A 244 -59.94 -2.20 -37.11
N ASP A 245 -61.17 -1.79 -36.76
CA ASP A 245 -62.49 -2.35 -37.06
C ASP A 245 -63.03 -2.26 -38.52
N GLU A 246 -63.70 -3.34 -38.94
CA GLU A 246 -64.99 -3.47 -39.69
C GLU A 246 -65.18 -2.85 -41.12
N PRO A 247 -66.28 -3.18 -41.85
CA PRO A 247 -66.40 -4.26 -42.84
C PRO A 247 -66.44 -3.76 -44.31
N ASN A 248 -66.39 -4.68 -45.31
CA ASN A 248 -67.48 -4.94 -46.27
C ASN A 248 -67.01 -5.53 -47.63
N ASP A 249 -67.77 -6.52 -48.11
CA ASP A 249 -68.00 -7.03 -49.47
C ASP A 249 -66.84 -7.46 -50.40
N THR A 250 -66.81 -8.75 -50.78
CA THR A 250 -67.24 -9.30 -52.09
C THR A 250 -66.52 -10.65 -52.39
N GLU A 251 -67.31 -11.72 -52.50
CA GLU A 251 -67.22 -12.95 -53.36
C GLU A 251 -65.82 -13.61 -53.64
N CYS A 252 -65.63 -14.94 -53.76
CA CYS A 252 -66.49 -16.09 -53.96
C CYS A 252 -65.66 -17.39 -53.78
N GLU A 253 -66.33 -18.49 -53.41
CA GLU A 253 -66.10 -19.91 -53.81
C GLU A 253 -64.70 -20.56 -53.66
N SER A 254 -64.49 -21.80 -53.22
CA SER A 254 -65.34 -22.96 -52.91
C SER A 254 -64.46 -24.12 -52.37
N ARG A 255 -65.11 -25.11 -51.73
CA ARG A 255 -64.72 -26.52 -51.46
C ARG A 255 -64.05 -26.93 -50.12
N SER A 256 -64.92 -27.53 -49.29
CA SER A 256 -64.75 -28.63 -48.32
C SER A 256 -64.14 -29.93 -48.93
N PRO A 257 -63.83 -31.02 -48.17
CA PRO A 257 -64.07 -31.32 -46.74
C PRO A 257 -62.88 -31.92 -45.92
N THR A 258 -63.06 -31.90 -44.59
CA THR A 258 -62.46 -32.70 -43.47
C THR A 258 -62.25 -34.21 -43.75
N PRO A 259 -61.43 -35.01 -42.98
CA PRO A 259 -61.36 -35.01 -41.50
C PRO A 259 -59.97 -35.23 -40.82
N THR A 260 -59.99 -34.95 -39.52
CA THR A 260 -58.99 -34.93 -38.43
C THR A 260 -58.23 -36.26 -38.18
N PRO A 261 -57.08 -36.25 -37.46
CA PRO A 261 -57.15 -36.41 -35.99
C PRO A 261 -56.17 -35.55 -35.16
N SER A 262 -56.71 -34.96 -34.09
CA SER A 262 -56.06 -34.62 -32.81
C SER A 262 -54.68 -33.93 -32.85
N GLN A 263 -54.67 -32.60 -33.01
CA GLN A 263 -53.57 -31.76 -32.55
C GLN A 263 -53.85 -31.34 -31.10
N GLN A 264 -53.05 -31.85 -30.18
CA GLN A 264 -52.94 -31.30 -28.83
C GLN A 264 -52.15 -29.98 -28.96
N THR A 265 -52.85 -28.86 -29.09
CA THR A 265 -52.24 -27.52 -29.15
C THR A 265 -51.65 -27.20 -27.78
N LEU A 266 -50.33 -27.27 -27.66
CA LEU A 266 -49.61 -26.75 -26.50
C LEU A 266 -49.80 -25.22 -26.50
N ASP A 267 -50.36 -24.68 -25.42
CA ASP A 267 -50.59 -23.23 -25.32
C ASP A 267 -49.25 -22.49 -25.19
N ILE A 268 -48.85 -21.83 -26.28
CA ILE A 268 -47.62 -21.04 -26.39
C ILE A 268 -47.60 -19.91 -25.32
N ALA A 269 -48.78 -19.51 -24.82
CA ALA A 269 -48.92 -18.52 -23.77
C ALA A 269 -48.34 -18.96 -22.41
N GLU A 270 -48.48 -20.21 -22.00
CA GLU A 270 -47.90 -20.71 -20.74
C GLU A 270 -46.37 -20.76 -20.81
N LEU A 271 -45.83 -21.14 -21.97
CA LEU A 271 -44.39 -21.20 -22.21
C LEU A 271 -43.74 -19.79 -22.31
N LYS A 272 -44.47 -18.81 -22.87
CA LYS A 272 -44.07 -17.39 -22.86
C LYS A 272 -44.15 -16.78 -21.47
N THR A 273 -45.19 -17.09 -20.69
CA THR A 273 -45.35 -16.61 -19.30
C THR A 273 -44.24 -17.15 -18.40
N PHE A 274 -43.85 -18.42 -18.56
CA PHE A 274 -42.74 -19.01 -17.80
C PHE A 274 -41.36 -18.47 -18.24
N ALA A 275 -41.19 -18.14 -19.52
CA ALA A 275 -39.99 -17.48 -20.03
C ALA A 275 -39.85 -16.04 -19.54
N SER A 276 -40.97 -15.31 -19.40
CA SER A 276 -41.05 -13.95 -18.86
C SER A 276 -40.71 -13.88 -17.36
N LEU A 277 -41.15 -14.87 -16.57
CA LEU A 277 -40.81 -14.98 -15.13
C LEU A 277 -39.31 -15.16 -14.83
N THR A 278 -38.48 -15.37 -15.85
CA THR A 278 -37.02 -15.54 -15.71
C THR A 278 -36.20 -14.48 -16.45
N ASP A 279 -36.84 -13.42 -16.96
CA ASP A 279 -36.13 -12.34 -17.63
C ASP A 279 -35.40 -11.44 -16.61
N MET A 280 -34.09 -11.62 -16.54
CA MET A 280 -33.16 -10.88 -15.66
C MET A 280 -32.63 -9.63 -16.36
N ASN A 281 -33.48 -8.91 -17.08
CA ASN A 281 -33.16 -7.58 -17.60
C ASN A 281 -33.25 -6.49 -16.51
N ASP A 282 -33.79 -6.80 -15.32
CA ASP A 282 -33.76 -5.93 -14.13
C ASP A 282 -32.41 -5.91 -13.40
N LEU A 283 -31.30 -5.76 -14.13
CA LEU A 283 -30.07 -5.28 -13.50
C LEU A 283 -30.08 -3.76 -13.59
N PRO A 284 -30.13 -3.03 -12.45
CA PRO A 284 -30.18 -1.58 -12.48
C PRO A 284 -28.99 -1.05 -13.28
N GLU A 285 -29.26 -0.22 -14.29
CA GLU A 285 -28.24 0.63 -14.91
C GLU A 285 -27.67 1.53 -13.82
N GLU A 286 -26.50 1.16 -13.30
CA GLU A 286 -25.77 2.01 -12.37
C GLU A 286 -25.29 3.26 -13.13
N SER A 287 -25.82 4.41 -12.73
CA SER A 287 -25.49 5.73 -13.21
C SER A 287 -23.99 6.02 -13.14
N SER A 288 -23.50 6.69 -14.19
CA SER A 288 -22.10 6.82 -14.58
C SER A 288 -21.19 7.69 -13.70
N ASP A 289 -21.65 8.19 -12.55
CA ASP A 289 -20.92 9.22 -11.77
C ASP A 289 -20.53 8.81 -10.33
N GLN A 290 -20.53 7.52 -9.98
CA GLN A 290 -19.90 7.12 -8.73
C GLN A 290 -18.36 7.20 -8.84
N GLU A 291 -17.74 8.10 -8.08
CA GLU A 291 -16.29 8.13 -7.87
C GLU A 291 -15.81 6.76 -7.39
N VAL A 292 -15.09 6.06 -8.26
CA VAL A 292 -14.61 4.70 -7.96
C VAL A 292 -13.54 4.80 -6.88
N ARG A 293 -13.82 4.21 -5.73
CA ARG A 293 -12.93 4.19 -4.56
C ARG A 293 -11.96 3.03 -4.64
N VAL A 294 -10.69 3.35 -4.56
CA VAL A 294 -9.61 2.36 -4.50
C VAL A 294 -9.52 1.81 -3.08
N PRO A 295 -9.58 0.49 -2.87
CA PRO A 295 -9.47 -0.09 -1.53
C PRO A 295 -8.03 0.06 -1.00
N LEU A 296 -7.90 0.27 0.32
CA LEU A 296 -6.59 0.37 1.00
C LEU A 296 -5.68 -0.83 0.75
N THR A 297 -6.27 -2.01 0.55
CA THR A 297 -5.51 -3.23 0.20
C THR A 297 -4.74 -3.08 -1.09
N LEU A 298 -5.32 -2.42 -2.12
CA LEU A 298 -4.63 -2.18 -3.38
C LEU A 298 -3.49 -1.17 -3.21
N THR A 299 -3.72 -0.12 -2.41
CA THR A 299 -2.69 0.88 -2.08
C THR A 299 -1.49 0.25 -1.38
N PHE A 300 -1.72 -0.57 -0.35
CA PHE A 300 -0.65 -1.28 0.35
C PHE A 300 0.03 -2.33 -0.53
N LEU A 301 -0.71 -3.03 -1.39
CA LEU A 301 -0.14 -3.99 -2.33
C LEU A 301 0.82 -3.32 -3.30
N MET A 302 0.44 -2.16 -3.84
CA MET A 302 1.26 -1.41 -4.78
C MET A 302 2.52 -0.85 -4.11
N LEU A 303 2.41 -0.32 -2.88
CA LEU A 303 3.58 0.09 -2.09
C LEU A 303 4.50 -1.10 -1.80
N THR A 304 3.94 -2.22 -1.37
CA THR A 304 4.70 -3.45 -1.10
C THR A 304 5.39 -3.94 -2.36
N GLY A 305 4.71 -3.96 -3.51
CA GLY A 305 5.30 -4.35 -4.79
C GLY A 305 6.47 -3.45 -5.20
N TYR A 306 6.38 -2.14 -4.93
CA TYR A 306 7.47 -1.20 -5.20
C TYR A 306 8.68 -1.42 -4.28
N ILE A 307 8.44 -1.73 -3.01
CA ILE A 307 9.50 -2.10 -2.05
C ILE A 307 10.15 -3.43 -2.44
N VAL A 308 9.35 -4.45 -2.78
CA VAL A 308 9.85 -5.77 -3.22
C VAL A 308 10.69 -5.62 -4.49
N GLY A 309 10.22 -4.84 -5.47
CA GLY A 309 10.97 -4.56 -6.70
C GLY A 309 12.30 -3.87 -6.42
N GLY A 310 12.31 -2.88 -5.53
CA GLY A 310 13.54 -2.23 -5.07
C GLY A 310 14.47 -3.19 -4.34
N ALA A 311 13.95 -4.02 -3.43
CA ALA A 311 14.72 -5.00 -2.68
C ALA A 311 15.43 -6.01 -3.60
N ILE A 312 14.73 -6.48 -4.64
CA ILE A 312 15.33 -7.35 -5.65
C ILE A 312 16.42 -6.59 -6.43
N MET A 313 16.14 -5.37 -6.87
CA MET A 313 17.11 -4.56 -7.62
C MET A 313 18.39 -4.31 -6.82
N PHE A 314 18.28 -3.80 -5.59
CA PHE A 314 19.43 -3.48 -4.75
C PHE A 314 20.14 -4.73 -4.21
N GLY A 315 19.41 -5.79 -3.86
CA GLY A 315 20.01 -7.07 -3.44
C GLY A 315 20.79 -7.78 -4.56
N LEU A 316 20.50 -7.48 -5.83
CA LEU A 316 21.31 -7.96 -6.96
C LEU A 316 22.54 -7.07 -7.24
N TRP A 317 22.53 -5.82 -6.80
CA TRP A 317 23.62 -4.85 -7.06
C TRP A 317 24.67 -4.78 -5.95
N GLU A 318 24.25 -4.95 -4.71
CA GLU A 318 25.11 -4.91 -3.53
C GLU A 318 25.33 -6.35 -3.06
N LYS A 319 26.58 -6.84 -3.14
CA LYS A 319 26.91 -8.24 -2.84
C LYS A 319 26.62 -8.64 -1.39
N ASP A 320 26.73 -7.68 -0.48
CA ASP A 320 26.54 -7.89 0.96
C ASP A 320 25.09 -7.66 1.41
N TRP A 321 24.17 -7.39 0.49
CA TRP A 321 22.76 -7.15 0.81
C TRP A 321 21.94 -8.40 0.55
N ASP A 322 21.31 -8.91 1.60
CA ASP A 322 20.24 -9.88 1.45
C ASP A 322 18.91 -9.18 1.11
N TYR A 323 17.90 -9.99 0.79
CA TYR A 323 16.56 -9.47 0.47
C TYR A 323 15.97 -8.65 1.64
N LEU A 324 16.26 -9.02 2.88
CA LEU A 324 15.77 -8.33 4.06
C LEU A 324 16.37 -6.91 4.17
N ILE A 325 17.70 -6.79 4.05
CA ILE A 325 18.42 -5.51 4.02
C ILE A 325 17.93 -4.64 2.87
N GLY A 326 17.78 -5.20 1.66
CA GLY A 326 17.24 -4.47 0.52
C GLY A 326 15.83 -3.94 0.78
N SER A 327 14.95 -4.76 1.38
CA SER A 327 13.58 -4.34 1.72
C SER A 327 13.55 -3.31 2.85
N TYR A 328 14.43 -3.44 3.85
CA TYR A 328 14.61 -2.50 4.94
C TYR A 328 15.07 -1.14 4.40
N PHE A 329 16.11 -1.13 3.56
CA PHE A 329 16.60 0.06 2.88
C PHE A 329 15.47 0.76 2.12
N CYS A 330 14.75 0.04 1.26
CA CYS A 330 13.63 0.60 0.50
C CYS A 330 12.54 1.20 1.42
N PHE A 331 12.16 0.49 2.48
CA PHE A 331 11.13 0.98 3.39
C PHE A 331 11.57 2.22 4.18
N ILE A 332 12.73 2.18 4.83
CA ILE A 332 13.29 3.29 5.62
C ILE A 332 13.49 4.54 4.77
N THR A 333 13.89 4.33 3.52
CA THR A 333 14.11 5.40 2.56
C THR A 333 12.80 6.04 2.09
N LEU A 334 11.84 5.24 1.64
CA LEU A 334 10.58 5.73 1.08
C LEU A 334 9.65 6.32 2.16
N SER A 335 9.76 5.84 3.39
CA SER A 335 9.09 6.42 4.56
C SER A 335 9.79 7.69 5.08
N THR A 336 10.84 8.16 4.39
CA THR A 336 11.65 9.34 4.74
C THR A 336 12.22 9.30 6.16
N ILE A 337 12.52 8.10 6.68
CA ILE A 337 13.22 7.91 7.96
C ILE A 337 14.73 8.08 7.72
N GLY A 338 15.25 7.42 6.70
CA GLY A 338 16.61 7.64 6.17
C GLY A 338 17.74 7.51 7.18
N PHE A 339 17.90 6.35 7.83
CA PHE A 339 19.00 6.13 8.78
C PHE A 339 20.40 6.22 8.15
N GLY A 340 20.53 5.86 6.87
CA GLY A 340 21.80 5.93 6.12
C GLY A 340 22.87 4.94 6.59
N ASP A 341 22.45 3.93 7.34
CA ASP A 341 23.20 2.71 7.67
C ASP A 341 23.45 1.86 6.42
N PHE A 342 22.48 1.81 5.52
CA PHE A 342 22.60 1.20 4.19
C PHE A 342 22.34 2.23 3.10
N VAL A 343 23.30 2.37 2.17
CA VAL A 343 23.18 3.20 0.97
C VAL A 343 23.89 2.49 -0.18
N PRO A 344 23.28 2.39 -1.37
CA PRO A 344 23.91 1.74 -2.52
C PRO A 344 25.17 2.49 -2.97
N GLY A 345 26.12 1.78 -3.58
CA GLY A 345 27.36 2.37 -4.09
C GLY A 345 28.53 2.39 -3.10
N THR A 346 28.44 1.65 -1.99
CA THR A 346 29.56 1.46 -1.04
C THR A 346 30.43 0.24 -1.35
N SER A 347 29.92 -0.76 -2.09
CA SER A 347 30.69 -1.94 -2.50
C SER A 347 31.69 -1.61 -3.63
N LEU A 348 32.93 -2.09 -3.53
CA LEU A 348 34.04 -1.85 -4.50
C LEU A 348 33.96 -2.65 -5.82
N ASP A 349 32.79 -3.17 -6.21
CA ASP A 349 32.66 -4.16 -7.30
C ASP A 349 31.99 -3.66 -8.59
N SER A 350 32.52 -4.16 -9.73
CA SER A 350 32.15 -4.17 -11.17
C SER A 350 31.28 -3.08 -11.82
N TRP A 351 30.32 -2.46 -11.14
CA TRP A 351 29.56 -1.32 -11.66
C TRP A 351 30.06 -0.05 -11.02
N SER A 352 30.20 1.04 -11.79
CA SER A 352 30.67 2.31 -11.23
C SER A 352 29.72 2.77 -10.13
N SER A 353 30.26 3.18 -8.97
CA SER A 353 29.45 3.69 -7.85
C SER A 353 28.59 4.90 -8.26
N GLN A 354 29.01 5.61 -9.30
CA GLN A 354 28.27 6.72 -9.90
C GLN A 354 26.96 6.28 -10.55
N GLU A 355 26.96 5.19 -11.34
CA GLU A 355 25.75 4.67 -11.98
C GLU A 355 24.72 4.22 -10.93
N LYS A 356 25.18 3.50 -9.90
CA LYS A 356 24.33 3.05 -8.78
C LYS A 356 23.66 4.23 -8.07
N ASN A 357 24.39 5.31 -7.80
CA ASN A 357 23.88 6.52 -7.16
C ASN A 357 22.86 7.28 -8.02
N ILE A 358 23.08 7.34 -9.35
CA ILE A 358 22.12 7.97 -10.27
C ILE A 358 20.81 7.18 -10.30
N ILE A 359 20.89 5.85 -10.47
CA ILE A 359 19.66 5.04 -10.52
C ILE A 359 18.96 5.02 -9.16
N CYS A 360 19.71 5.02 -8.06
CA CYS A 360 19.15 5.22 -6.73
C CYS A 360 18.37 6.54 -6.67
N SER A 361 18.96 7.66 -7.10
CA SER A 361 18.29 8.97 -7.10
C SER A 361 16.99 8.95 -7.92
N VAL A 362 16.98 8.31 -9.09
CA VAL A 362 15.76 8.14 -9.91
C VAL A 362 14.72 7.28 -9.21
N TYR A 363 15.13 6.17 -8.59
CA TYR A 363 14.26 5.33 -7.77
C TYR A 363 13.64 6.15 -6.63
N LEU A 364 14.42 6.98 -5.92
CA LEU A 364 13.88 7.83 -4.85
C LEU A 364 12.83 8.81 -5.36
N LEU A 365 13.11 9.50 -6.47
CA LEU A 365 12.17 10.48 -7.03
C LEU A 365 10.83 9.85 -7.44
N PHE A 366 10.87 8.67 -8.07
CA PHE A 366 9.65 7.95 -8.44
C PHE A 366 8.95 7.32 -7.24
N GLY A 367 9.72 6.79 -6.29
CA GLY A 367 9.20 6.25 -5.04
C GLY A 367 8.46 7.29 -4.21
N MET A 368 8.98 8.52 -4.14
CA MET A 368 8.30 9.64 -3.47
C MET A 368 6.97 9.99 -4.15
N ALA A 369 6.88 9.91 -5.48
CA ALA A 369 5.62 10.10 -6.21
C ALA A 369 4.58 9.03 -5.85
N ILE A 370 4.99 7.75 -5.78
CA ILE A 370 4.13 6.64 -5.34
C ILE A 370 3.70 6.83 -3.89
N MET A 371 4.62 7.20 -2.99
CA MET A 371 4.32 7.45 -1.59
C MET A 371 3.32 8.59 -1.42
N ALA A 372 3.48 9.69 -2.16
CA ALA A 372 2.54 10.80 -2.14
C ALA A 372 1.13 10.39 -2.59
N MET A 373 1.02 9.58 -3.65
CA MET A 373 -0.26 9.00 -4.05
C MET A 373 -0.85 8.09 -2.96
N CYS A 374 -0.04 7.20 -2.37
CA CYS A 374 -0.47 6.33 -1.28
C CYS A 374 -1.01 7.14 -0.09
N PHE A 375 -0.29 8.17 0.34
CA PHE A 375 -0.74 9.08 1.40
C PHE A 375 -2.05 9.76 1.05
N HIS A 376 -2.18 10.26 -0.18
CA HIS A 376 -3.42 10.89 -0.65
C HIS A 376 -4.62 9.94 -0.59
N LEU A 377 -4.48 8.71 -1.12
CA LEU A 377 -5.53 7.68 -1.08
C LEU A 377 -5.88 7.25 0.35
N VAL A 378 -4.87 7.05 1.21
CA VAL A 378 -5.07 6.67 2.62
C VAL A 378 -5.78 7.79 3.37
N GLN A 379 -5.37 9.05 3.18
CA GLN A 379 -5.98 10.20 3.84
C GLN A 379 -7.47 10.34 3.49
N GLU A 380 -7.82 10.18 2.21
CA GLU A 380 -9.22 10.23 1.75
C GLU A 380 -10.06 9.12 2.41
N GLU A 381 -9.58 7.89 2.41
CA GLU A 381 -10.33 6.75 2.96
C GLU A 381 -10.42 6.79 4.49
N VAL A 382 -9.35 7.23 5.18
CA VAL A 382 -9.36 7.42 6.64
C VAL A 382 -10.37 8.50 7.03
N LYS A 383 -10.39 9.65 6.33
CA LYS A 383 -11.34 10.74 6.59
C LYS A 383 -12.79 10.26 6.44
N LEU A 384 -13.07 9.44 5.43
CA LEU A 384 -14.39 8.85 5.21
C LEU A 384 -14.77 7.83 6.29
N LYS A 385 -13.87 6.91 6.66
CA LYS A 385 -14.13 5.92 7.71
C LYS A 385 -14.34 6.59 9.07
N CYS A 386 -13.52 7.59 9.39
CA CYS A 386 -13.70 8.41 10.59
C CYS A 386 -15.06 9.10 10.61
N ARG A 387 -15.48 9.70 9.47
CA ARG A 387 -16.82 10.30 9.35
C ARG A 387 -17.94 9.29 9.58
N ARG A 388 -17.89 8.12 8.93
CA ARG A 388 -18.90 7.05 9.11
C ARG A 388 -18.93 6.51 10.55
N LEU A 389 -17.76 6.37 11.19
CA LEU A 389 -17.68 5.94 12.59
C LEU A 389 -18.28 7.01 13.52
N ALA A 390 -17.98 8.29 13.29
CA ALA A 390 -18.55 9.38 14.06
C ALA A 390 -20.08 9.49 13.87
N GLU A 391 -20.60 9.24 12.66
CA GLU A 391 -22.05 9.13 12.37
C GLU A 391 -22.67 7.95 13.12
N LYS A 392 -22.07 6.74 13.04
CA LYS A 392 -22.57 5.54 13.75
C LYS A 392 -22.56 5.66 15.27
N VAL A 393 -21.60 6.40 15.83
CA VAL A 393 -21.47 6.65 17.28
C VAL A 393 -22.35 7.84 17.73
N GLY A 394 -23.01 8.52 16.79
CA GLY A 394 -23.86 9.67 17.06
C GLY A 394 -23.07 10.85 17.66
N LEU A 395 -21.85 11.09 17.16
CA LEU A 395 -21.07 12.28 17.52
C LEU A 395 -21.60 13.52 16.81
N PHE A 396 -22.11 13.37 15.59
CA PHE A 396 -22.78 14.43 14.84
C PHE A 396 -24.29 14.45 15.15
N VAL A 397 -24.68 15.06 16.27
CA VAL A 397 -26.09 15.40 16.56
C VAL A 397 -26.36 16.91 16.39
N ALA A 398 -25.37 17.73 16.02
CA ALA A 398 -25.43 19.17 16.25
C ALA A 398 -25.36 20.07 15.01
N GLU A 399 -25.94 19.68 13.86
CA GLU A 399 -26.07 20.65 12.76
C GLU A 399 -27.40 20.62 12.00
N LYS A 400 -28.25 19.60 12.17
CA LYS A 400 -29.54 19.53 11.45
C LYS A 400 -30.69 20.27 12.15
N ASN A 401 -30.53 20.67 13.41
CA ASN A 401 -31.59 21.36 14.17
C ASN A 401 -31.44 22.89 14.16
N LYS A 402 -30.38 23.46 13.58
CA LYS A 402 -30.21 24.92 13.52
C LYS A 402 -30.86 25.58 12.30
N SER A 403 -31.27 24.79 11.30
CA SER A 403 -31.93 25.31 10.09
C SER A 403 -33.46 25.17 10.12
N MET A 404 -34.04 24.68 11.21
CA MET A 404 -35.50 24.49 11.35
C MET A 404 -36.11 25.38 12.44
N ASP A 405 -35.28 26.07 13.23
CA ASP A 405 -35.71 27.10 14.18
C ASP A 405 -35.55 28.53 13.60
N ASP A 406 -34.92 28.66 12.42
CA ASP A 406 -34.70 29.92 11.70
C ASP A 406 -35.49 30.01 10.36
N ALA A 407 -36.53 29.19 10.17
CA ALA A 407 -37.37 29.17 8.97
C ALA A 407 -38.85 29.42 9.26
#